data_AF-A0A9E0WGC9-F1
#
_entry.id   AF-A0A9E0WGC9-F1
#
_cell.length_a   1.000
_cell.length_b   1.000
_cell.length_c   1.000
_cell.angle_alpha   90.00
_cell.angle_beta   90.00
_cell.angle_gamma   90.00
#
_symmetry.space_group_name_H-M   'P 1'
#
loop_
_entity.id
_entity.type
_entity.pdbx_description
1 polymer ?
#
loop_
_entity_poly.entity_id
_entity_poly.type
_entity_poly.pdbx_seq_one_letter_code
_entity_poly.pdbx_strand_id
1 'polypeptide(L)'
;ELTGSAHPQAYMKIVGLTGIAQDYGVEVSTPFVTLPGLLSAECRSNETHDWLAITVNSDPADPRADDIPGDVKIGDQILADWGLHLVDVNLFMGDLVSLAESQGEAWMDANAQ
;
A
#
# COMPACT_ATOMS: atom_id res chain seq x y z
N GLU A 1 -10.65 -0.44 20.03
CA GLU A 1 -9.77 0.64 19.55
C GLU A 1 -8.61 -0.01 18.82
N LEU A 2 -8.49 0.21 17.50
CA LEU A 2 -7.33 -0.20 16.72
C LEU A 2 -6.29 0.91 16.82
N THR A 3 -5.66 1.04 17.99
CA THR A 3 -4.60 2.02 18.25
C THR A 3 -3.25 1.38 17.98
N GLY A 4 -2.74 1.56 16.77
CA GLY A 4 -1.40 1.11 16.41
C GLY A 4 -1.03 1.51 14.98
N SER A 5 0.21 1.97 14.81
CA SER A 5 0.83 2.09 13.49
C SER A 5 1.14 0.67 12.99
N ALA A 6 0.59 0.30 11.84
CA ALA A 6 0.91 -0.96 11.16
C ALA A 6 1.86 -0.68 10.00
N HIS A 7 2.73 -1.64 9.69
CA HIS A 7 3.55 -1.61 8.48
C HIS A 7 2.86 -2.48 7.43
N PRO A 8 2.17 -1.87 6.45
CA PRO A 8 1.42 -2.64 5.48
C PRO A 8 2.36 -3.43 4.56
N GLN A 9 1.94 -4.63 4.17
CA GLN A 9 2.68 -5.48 3.25
C GLN A 9 2.43 -5.06 1.80
N ALA A 10 3.07 -3.97 1.41
CA ALA A 10 2.91 -3.38 0.09
C ALA A 10 3.63 -4.17 -1.00
N TYR A 11 2.91 -4.43 -2.10
CA TYR A 11 3.44 -4.97 -3.35
C TYR A 11 3.10 -4.03 -4.49
N MET A 12 4.08 -3.28 -4.96
CA MET A 12 3.90 -2.23 -5.98
C MET A 12 4.29 -2.76 -7.36
N LYS A 13 3.55 -2.36 -8.41
CA LYS A 13 3.79 -2.77 -9.80
C LYS A 13 4.91 -1.95 -10.42
N ILE A 14 5.85 -2.59 -11.11
CA ILE A 14 6.91 -1.88 -11.85
C ILE A 14 6.40 -1.02 -13.02
N VAL A 15 5.19 -1.29 -13.51
CA VAL A 15 4.52 -0.52 -14.54
C VAL A 15 3.17 -0.06 -14.01
N GLY A 16 2.94 1.26 -14.02
CA GLY A 16 1.69 1.89 -13.59
C GLY A 16 0.53 1.66 -14.56
N LEU A 17 -0.66 2.14 -14.17
CA LEU A 17 -1.90 1.98 -14.95
C LEU A 17 -1.80 2.57 -16.38
N THR A 18 -0.95 3.57 -16.58
CA THR A 18 -0.70 4.26 -17.85
C THR A 18 0.37 3.59 -18.72
N GLY A 19 0.96 2.47 -18.28
CA GLY A 19 2.04 1.79 -19.00
C GLY A 19 3.43 2.40 -18.77
N ILE A 20 3.55 3.38 -17.87
CA ILE A 20 4.82 4.04 -17.53
C ILE A 20 5.52 3.27 -16.42
N ALA A 21 6.84 3.09 -16.54
CA ALA A 21 7.67 2.47 -15.51
C ALA A 21 7.73 3.37 -14.25
N GLN A 22 7.64 2.75 -13.08
CA GLN A 22 7.75 3.46 -11.80
C GLN A 22 9.21 3.59 -11.38
N ASP A 23 9.55 4.72 -10.76
CA ASP A 23 10.87 4.93 -10.16
C ASP A 23 10.87 4.39 -8.73
N TYR A 24 11.72 3.40 -8.47
CA TYR A 24 11.95 2.84 -7.15
C TYR A 24 13.35 3.12 -6.61
N GLY A 25 14.11 4.00 -7.27
CA GLY A 25 15.50 4.32 -6.97
C GLY A 25 16.53 3.24 -7.39
N VAL A 26 16.07 2.04 -7.73
CA VAL A 26 16.89 0.91 -8.22
C VAL A 26 16.25 0.21 -9.41
N GLU A 27 17.05 -0.52 -10.19
CA GLU A 27 16.54 -1.38 -11.27
C GLU A 27 15.78 -2.59 -10.69
N VAL A 28 14.54 -2.79 -11.12
CA VAL A 28 13.69 -3.90 -10.69
C VAL A 28 13.26 -4.72 -11.91
N SER A 29 13.63 -6.01 -11.93
CA SER A 29 13.30 -6.92 -13.04
C SER A 29 12.05 -7.79 -12.79
N THR A 30 11.49 -7.75 -11.57
CA THR A 30 10.28 -8.48 -11.20
C THR A 30 9.03 -7.65 -11.47
N PRO A 31 7.87 -8.27 -11.80
CA PRO A 31 6.64 -7.51 -12.03
C PRO A 31 6.16 -6.69 -10.83
N PHE A 32 6.57 -7.09 -9.62
CA PHE A 32 6.23 -6.43 -8.36
C PHE A 32 7.47 -6.24 -7.49
N VAL A 33 7.45 -5.22 -6.64
CA VAL A 33 8.46 -4.92 -5.62
C VAL A 33 7.79 -4.75 -4.26
N THR A 34 8.46 -5.19 -3.19
CA THR A 34 8.07 -4.85 -1.82
C THR A 34 8.84 -3.63 -1.35
N LEU A 35 8.20 -2.80 -0.52
CA LEU A 35 8.82 -1.58 0.03
C LEU A 35 8.85 -1.63 1.57
N PRO A 36 9.62 -2.55 2.19
CA PRO A 36 9.60 -2.72 3.64
C PRO A 36 10.05 -1.46 4.38
N GLY A 37 9.25 -1.06 5.37
CA GLY A 37 9.53 0.10 6.22
C GLY A 37 9.25 1.47 5.56
N LEU A 38 9.11 1.53 4.23
CA LEU A 38 8.79 2.79 3.54
C LEU A 38 7.41 3.31 3.93
N LEU A 39 6.47 2.43 4.26
CA LEU A 39 5.10 2.82 4.59
C LEU A 39 4.74 2.49 6.04
N SER A 40 3.95 3.37 6.63
CA SER A 40 3.19 3.11 7.85
C SER A 40 1.73 3.51 7.63
N ALA A 41 0.83 2.78 8.28
CA ALA A 41 -0.60 2.98 8.20
C ALA A 41 -1.19 3.18 9.62
N GLU A 42 -2.08 4.13 9.77
CA GLU A 42 -2.76 4.42 11.03
C GLU A 42 -4.23 4.78 10.81
N CYS A 43 -5.13 4.17 11.58
CA CYS A 43 -6.51 4.63 11.64
C CYS A 43 -6.57 5.97 12.38
N ARG A 44 -7.03 7.00 11.68
CA ARG A 44 -7.23 8.35 12.20
C ARG A 44 -8.71 8.68 12.21
N SER A 45 -9.11 9.62 13.05
CA SER A 45 -10.47 10.10 13.17
C SER A 45 -10.52 11.58 13.48
N ASN A 46 -11.65 12.21 13.15
CA ASN A 46 -12.02 13.56 13.56
C ASN A 46 -13.53 13.60 13.84
N GLU A 47 -14.09 14.79 14.07
CA GLU A 47 -15.51 14.96 14.42
C GLU A 47 -16.50 14.47 13.34
N THR A 48 -16.04 14.29 12.09
CA THR A 48 -16.93 14.03 10.94
C THR A 48 -16.68 12.70 10.24
N HIS A 49 -15.49 12.11 10.38
CA HIS A 49 -15.13 10.87 9.70
C HIS A 49 -13.92 10.18 10.31
N ASP A 50 -13.79 8.89 9.99
CA ASP A 50 -12.62 8.07 10.21
C ASP A 50 -11.95 7.78 8.85
N TRP A 51 -10.63 7.65 8.85
CA TRP A 51 -9.88 7.30 7.65
C TRP A 51 -8.62 6.50 7.98
N LEU A 52 -8.13 5.79 6.98
CA LEU A 52 -6.82 5.13 7.04
C LEU A 52 -5.77 6.09 6.48
N ALA A 53 -4.92 6.61 7.36
CA ALA A 53 -3.81 7.48 6.97
C ALA A 53 -2.59 6.63 6.61
N ILE A 54 -1.97 6.94 5.47
CA ILE A 54 -0.69 6.34 5.06
C ILE A 54 0.40 7.41 5.17
N THR A 55 1.53 7.04 5.74
CA THR A 55 2.73 7.89 5.80
C THR A 55 3.85 7.24 5.00
N VAL A 56 4.52 8.03 4.17
CA VAL A 56 5.75 7.63 3.47
C VAL A 56 6.94 8.05 4.33
N ASN A 57 7.73 7.08 4.77
CA ASN A 57 8.93 7.23 5.59
C ASN A 57 10.15 7.31 4.66
N SER A 58 10.26 8.39 3.91
CA SER A 58 11.36 8.61 2.96
C SER A 58 12.72 8.80 3.66
N ASP A 59 13.79 8.39 2.98
CA ASP A 59 15.17 8.60 3.42
C ASP A 59 16.02 9.01 2.20
N PRO A 60 16.18 10.32 1.96
CA PRO A 60 16.90 10.81 0.79
C PRO A 60 18.41 10.51 0.80
N ALA A 61 18.92 9.95 1.90
CA ALA A 61 20.31 9.49 1.97
C ALA A 61 20.49 8.07 1.42
N ASP A 62 19.41 7.34 1.16
CA ASP A 62 19.41 5.98 0.64
C ASP A 62 18.93 5.93 -0.83
N PRO A 63 19.33 4.90 -1.61
CA PRO A 63 19.02 4.83 -3.04
C PRO A 63 17.63 4.26 -3.35
N ARG A 64 16.77 4.03 -2.36
CA ARG A 64 15.42 3.49 -2.53
C ARG A 64 14.43 4.62 -2.84
N ALA A 65 13.21 4.23 -3.17
CA ALA A 65 12.11 5.15 -3.40
C ALA A 65 11.84 6.03 -2.16
N ASP A 66 11.72 7.33 -2.39
CA ASP A 66 11.29 8.32 -1.38
C ASP A 66 9.80 8.66 -1.48
N ASP A 67 9.11 8.10 -2.48
CA ASP A 67 7.69 8.34 -2.71
C ASP A 67 7.03 7.09 -3.29
N ILE A 68 5.70 7.03 -3.21
CA ILE A 68 4.90 6.03 -3.88
C ILE A 68 3.98 6.69 -4.91
N PRO A 69 3.96 6.21 -6.16
CA PRO A 69 3.01 6.69 -7.15
C PRO A 69 1.58 6.32 -6.71
N GLY A 70 0.63 7.24 -6.80
CA GLY A 70 -0.74 6.98 -6.34
C GLY A 70 -1.73 8.11 -6.58
N ASP A 71 -1.24 9.34 -6.72
CA ASP A 71 -2.07 10.51 -7.02
C ASP A 71 -2.81 10.37 -8.35
N VAL A 72 -4.12 10.56 -8.31
CA VAL A 72 -4.93 10.79 -9.52
C VAL A 72 -4.78 12.26 -9.92
N LYS A 73 -4.26 12.52 -11.12
CA LYS A 73 -4.04 13.88 -11.64
C LYS A 73 -4.84 14.15 -12.91
N ILE A 74 -5.38 15.37 -13.04
CA ILE A 74 -5.87 15.94 -14.30
C ILE A 74 -5.05 17.18 -14.60
N GLY A 75 -4.18 17.11 -15.61
CA GLY A 75 -3.14 18.12 -15.80
C GLY A 75 -2.24 18.18 -14.58
N ASP A 76 -2.01 19.39 -14.05
CA ASP A 76 -1.18 19.61 -12.86
C ASP A 76 -1.96 19.49 -11.54
N GLN A 77 -3.27 19.23 -11.58
CA GLN A 77 -4.12 19.16 -10.38
C GLN A 77 -4.22 17.73 -9.85
N ILE A 78 -3.92 17.54 -8.56
CA ILE A 78 -4.23 16.31 -7.81
C ILE A 78 -5.71 16.32 -7.40
N LEU A 79 -6.41 15.23 -7.69
CA LEU A 79 -7.79 15.01 -7.25
C LEU A 79 -7.80 14.40 -5.85
N ALA A 80 -7.61 15.22 -4.82
CA ALA A 80 -7.46 14.78 -3.43
C ALA A 80 -8.63 13.90 -2.93
N ASP A 81 -9.85 14.15 -3.42
CA ASP A 81 -11.05 13.38 -3.04
C ASP A 81 -11.00 11.91 -3.47
N TRP A 82 -10.08 11.53 -4.37
CA TRP A 82 -9.87 10.14 -4.78
C TRP A 82 -8.89 9.41 -3.86
N GLY A 83 -8.17 10.13 -2.99
CA GLY A 83 -7.14 9.55 -2.13
C GLY A 83 -6.16 8.68 -2.92
N LEU A 84 -5.87 7.49 -2.37
CA LEU A 84 -4.88 6.55 -2.91
C LEU A 84 -5.48 5.54 -3.89
N HIS A 85 -6.61 5.85 -4.54
CA HIS A 85 -7.39 4.92 -5.36
C HIS A 85 -6.61 4.09 -6.39
N LEU A 86 -5.50 4.61 -6.92
CA LEU A 86 -4.70 3.89 -7.91
C LEU A 86 -3.86 2.76 -7.31
N VAL A 87 -3.58 2.81 -6.01
CA VAL A 87 -2.64 1.92 -5.34
C VAL A 87 -3.12 1.37 -4.01
N ASP A 88 -4.32 1.74 -3.54
CA ASP A 88 -4.91 1.29 -2.28
C ASP A 88 -4.82 -0.24 -2.08
N VAL A 89 -5.16 -1.05 -3.08
CA VAL A 89 -5.02 -2.51 -3.04
C VAL A 89 -3.55 -2.93 -3.02
N ASN A 90 -2.68 -2.25 -3.76
CA ASN A 90 -1.25 -2.55 -3.80
C ASN A 90 -0.57 -2.33 -2.44
N LEU A 91 -1.01 -1.32 -1.67
CA LEU A 91 -0.46 -1.04 -0.35
C LEU A 91 -0.69 -2.19 0.65
N PHE A 92 -1.80 -2.92 0.51
CA PHE A 92 -2.21 -3.97 1.46
C PHE A 92 -2.25 -5.37 0.83
N MET A 93 -1.66 -5.56 -0.35
CA MET A 93 -1.82 -6.80 -1.12
C MET A 93 -1.31 -8.03 -0.35
N GLY A 94 -0.17 -7.92 0.32
CA GLY A 94 0.35 -9.01 1.14
C GLY A 94 -0.56 -9.32 2.32
N ASP A 95 -1.12 -8.30 2.96
CA ASP A 95 -2.05 -8.47 4.09
C ASP A 95 -3.35 -9.16 3.66
N LEU A 96 -3.86 -8.84 2.47
CA LEU A 96 -5.03 -9.51 1.89
C LEU A 96 -4.76 -11.00 1.59
N VAL A 97 -3.57 -11.33 1.10
CA VAL A 97 -3.16 -12.72 0.87
C VAL A 97 -3.06 -13.48 2.20
N SER A 98 -2.39 -12.90 3.21
CA SER A 98 -2.32 -13.49 4.56
C SER A 98 -3.69 -13.66 5.21
N LEU A 99 -4.59 -12.69 4.99
CA LEU A 99 -5.97 -12.79 5.49
C LEU A 99 -6.69 -13.98 4.84
N ALA A 100 -6.60 -14.13 3.51
CA ALA A 100 -7.23 -15.23 2.80
C ALA A 100 -6.68 -16.60 3.24
N GLU A 101 -5.37 -16.71 3.49
CA GLU A 101 -4.74 -17.90 4.04
C GLU A 101 -5.33 -18.25 5.42
N SER A 102 -5.35 -17.29 6.36
CA SER A 102 -5.89 -17.52 7.70
C SER A 102 -7.36 -17.91 7.71
N GLN A 103 -8.16 -17.35 6.80
CA GLN A 103 -9.57 -17.71 6.64
C GLN A 103 -9.73 -19.12 6.07
N GLY A 104 -8.85 -19.53 5.16
CA GLY A 104 -8.82 -20.89 4.61
C GLY A 104 -8.49 -21.93 5.68
N GLU A 105 -7.48 -21.67 6.52
CA GLU A 105 -7.12 -22.53 7.65
C GLU A 105 -8.29 -22.67 8.63
N ALA A 106 -8.88 -21.55 9.05
CA ALA A 106 -10.03 -21.56 9.96
C ALA A 106 -11.23 -22.33 9.38
N TRP A 107 -11.46 -22.22 8.06
CA TRP A 107 -12.48 -23.01 7.39
C TRP A 107 -12.16 -24.50 7.42
N MET A 108 -10.91 -24.90 7.14
CA MET A 108 -10.51 -26.31 7.20
C MET A 108 -10.69 -26.89 8.61
N ASP A 109 -10.26 -26.17 9.65
CA ASP A 109 -10.40 -26.61 11.04
C ASP A 109 -11.86 -26.78 11.45
N ALA A 110 -12.73 -25.83 11.07
CA ALA A 110 -14.17 -25.90 11.36
C ALA A 110 -14.88 -27.04 10.62
N ASN A 111 -14.29 -27.58 9.56
CA ASN A 111 -14.85 -28.65 8.73
C ASN A 111 -14.05 -29.96 8.82
N ALA A 112 -13.03 -30.03 9.67
CA ALA A 112 -12.32 -31.25 9.96
C ALA A 112 -13.23 -32.14 10.85
N GLN A 113 -13.64 -33.30 10.30
CA GLN A 113 -14.40 -34.32 11.02
C GLN A 113 -13.48 -35.19 11.87
#